data_AF-A0A060BVI1-F1
#
_entry.id   AF-A0A060BVI1-F1
#
_cell.length_a   1.000
_cell.length_b   1.000
_cell.length_c   1.000
_cell.angle_alpha   90.00
_cell.angle_beta   90.00
_cell.angle_gamma   90.00
#
_symmetry.space_group_name_H-M   'P 1'
#
loop_
_entity.id
_entity.type
_entity.pdbx_description
1 polymer ?
#
loop_
_entity_poly.entity_id
_entity_poly.type
_entity_poly.pdbx_seq_one_letter_code
_entity_poly.pdbx_strand_id
1 'polypeptide(L)'
;NPAVRTEASNIVNFWRNKGVQGFRFDVINVTGKDTVLADSLNPTQEKRYTLIRLSFTNTSKELHQNSFGQGKDIITVGEMSSTSITNSIEYTRPQEHELSMYLLFTI
;
A
#
# COMPACT_ATOMS: atom_id res chain seq x y z
N ASN A 1 -2.00 0.49 -14.27
CA ASN A 1 -3.18 0.03 -15.04
C ASN A 1 -4.44 0.36 -14.24
N PRO A 2 -5.28 1.31 -14.69
CA PRO A 2 -6.49 1.71 -13.97
C PRO A 2 -7.48 0.57 -13.72
N ALA A 3 -7.71 -0.31 -14.70
CA ALA A 3 -8.63 -1.44 -14.55
C ALA A 3 -8.22 -2.36 -13.39
N VAL A 4 -6.93 -2.66 -13.25
CA VAL A 4 -6.41 -3.46 -12.13
C VAL A 4 -6.65 -2.79 -10.78
N ARG A 5 -6.51 -1.45 -10.70
CA ARG A 5 -6.74 -0.71 -9.45
C ARG A 5 -8.21 -0.64 -9.08
N THR A 6 -9.08 -0.44 -10.07
CA THR A 6 -10.54 -0.52 -9.89
C THR A 6 -10.95 -1.89 -9.36
N GLU A 7 -10.43 -2.98 -9.95
CA GLU A 7 -10.75 -4.32 -9.46
C GLU A 7 -10.18 -4.59 -8.05
N ALA A 8 -9.01 -4.05 -7.71
CA ALA A 8 -8.50 -4.14 -6.33
C ALA A 8 -9.46 -3.48 -5.32
N SER A 9 -9.99 -2.29 -5.64
CA SER A 9 -11.02 -1.65 -4.81
C SER A 9 -12.31 -2.46 -4.76
N ASN A 10 -12.75 -3.06 -5.88
CA ASN A 10 -13.93 -3.93 -5.93
C ASN A 10 -13.79 -5.15 -5.01
N ILE A 11 -12.62 -5.79 -4.99
CA ILE A 11 -12.34 -6.94 -4.11
C ILE A 11 -12.44 -6.52 -2.63
N VAL A 12 -11.84 -5.39 -2.26
CA VAL A 12 -11.95 -4.87 -0.88
C VAL A 12 -13.41 -4.58 -0.54
N ASN A 13 -14.15 -3.93 -1.44
CA ASN A 13 -15.57 -3.60 -1.24
C ASN A 13 -16.47 -4.84 -1.15
N PHE A 14 -16.19 -5.87 -1.93
CA PHE A 14 -16.90 -7.15 -1.83
C PHE A 14 -16.82 -7.73 -0.42
N TRP A 15 -15.62 -7.74 0.18
CA TRP A 15 -15.42 -8.23 1.54
C TRP A 15 -16.04 -7.31 2.59
N ARG A 16 -15.94 -5.99 2.41
CA ARG A 16 -16.63 -5.01 3.28
C ARG A 16 -18.15 -5.20 3.29
N ASN A 17 -18.75 -5.44 2.13
CA ASN A 17 -20.19 -5.70 2.00
C ASN A 17 -20.62 -7.01 2.67
N LYS A 18 -19.68 -7.90 2.97
CA LYS A 18 -19.89 -9.13 3.76
C LYS A 18 -19.64 -8.94 5.26
N GLY A 19 -19.34 -7.73 5.71
CA GLY A 19 -19.11 -7.41 7.12
C GLY A 19 -17.66 -7.51 7.58
N VAL A 20 -16.68 -7.65 6.68
CA VAL A 20 -15.25 -7.55 7.05
C VAL A 20 -14.92 -6.13 7.51
N GLN A 21 -14.35 -6.01 8.71
CA GLN A 21 -14.06 -4.73 9.37
C GLN A 21 -12.59 -4.34 9.37
N GLY A 22 -11.73 -5.11 8.69
CA GLY A 22 -10.32 -4.78 8.62
C GLY A 22 -9.57 -5.55 7.55
N PHE A 23 -8.45 -4.99 7.13
CA PHE A 23 -7.60 -5.56 6.09
C PHE A 23 -6.14 -5.53 6.52
N ARG A 24 -5.47 -6.67 6.40
CA ARG A 24 -4.01 -6.72 6.38
C ARG A 24 -3.58 -6.86 4.94
N PHE A 25 -2.81 -5.89 4.44
CA PHE A 25 -2.27 -5.92 3.10
C PHE A 25 -0.85 -6.48 3.12
N ASP A 26 -0.61 -7.51 2.31
CA ASP A 26 0.69 -8.15 2.14
C ASP A 26 1.60 -7.32 1.23
N VAL A 27 2.85 -7.10 1.65
CA VAL A 27 3.92 -6.37 0.96
C VAL A 27 3.44 -5.16 0.14
N ILE A 28 2.56 -4.34 0.72
CA ILE A 28 1.78 -3.38 -0.07
C ILE A 28 2.64 -2.24 -0.67
N ASN A 29 3.76 -1.93 -0.02
CA ASN A 29 4.70 -0.89 -0.44
C ASN A 29 5.42 -1.15 -1.77
N VAL A 30 5.38 -2.38 -2.31
CA VAL A 30 5.97 -2.70 -3.62
C VAL A 30 4.94 -2.74 -4.76
N THR A 31 3.69 -2.34 -4.51
CA THR A 31 2.65 -2.33 -5.55
C THR A 31 2.91 -1.28 -6.63
N GLY A 32 3.50 -0.14 -6.26
CA GLY A 32 3.96 0.91 -7.17
C GLY A 32 5.34 0.62 -7.77
N LYS A 33 5.45 0.70 -9.10
CA LYS A 33 6.71 0.53 -9.86
C LYS A 33 7.02 1.81 -10.62
N ASP A 34 8.28 1.97 -11.02
CA ASP A 34 8.64 2.97 -12.03
C ASP A 34 8.07 2.54 -13.39
N THR A 35 7.79 3.53 -14.24
CA THR A 35 7.38 3.31 -15.63
C THR A 35 8.53 2.75 -16.47
N VAL A 36 9.77 3.11 -16.13
CA VAL A 36 10.97 2.57 -16.77
C VAL A 36 11.56 1.49 -15.88
N LEU A 37 11.52 0.25 -16.35
CA LEU A 37 12.08 -0.90 -15.64
C LEU A 37 13.58 -1.01 -15.97
N ALA A 38 14.39 -0.28 -15.21
CA ALA A 38 15.83 -0.32 -15.36
C ALA A 38 16.43 -1.60 -14.77
N ASP A 39 17.45 -2.14 -15.42
CA ASP A 39 18.26 -3.21 -14.86
C ASP A 39 19.00 -2.73 -13.62
N SER A 40 19.11 -3.63 -12.64
CA SER A 40 19.90 -3.34 -11.45
C SER A 40 21.39 -3.30 -11.80
N LEU A 41 22.05 -2.21 -11.42
CA LEU A 41 23.51 -2.09 -11.56
C LEU A 41 24.27 -2.79 -10.42
N ASN A 42 23.55 -3.19 -9.36
CA ASN A 42 24.12 -3.90 -8.21
C ASN A 42 23.05 -4.81 -7.58
N PRO A 43 23.24 -6.15 -7.57
CA PRO A 43 22.27 -7.09 -7.02
C PRO A 43 21.85 -6.80 -5.56
N THR A 44 22.73 -6.17 -4.78
CA THR A 44 22.43 -5.81 -3.38
C THR A 44 21.49 -4.61 -3.24
N GLN A 45 21.23 -3.86 -4.32
CA GLN A 45 20.39 -2.66 -4.32
C GLN A 45 19.05 -2.84 -5.05
N GLU A 46 18.73 -4.03 -5.54
CA GLU A 46 17.52 -4.31 -6.35
C GLU A 46 16.22 -3.75 -5.74
N LYS A 47 16.09 -3.80 -4.40
CA LYS A 47 14.91 -3.29 -3.69
C LYS A 47 14.60 -1.82 -3.97
N ARG A 48 15.60 -0.99 -4.30
CA ARG A 48 15.37 0.44 -4.61
C ARG A 48 14.56 0.63 -5.89
N TYR A 49 14.62 -0.33 -6.81
CA TYR A 49 13.91 -0.29 -8.09
C TYR A 49 12.45 -0.73 -7.95
N THR A 50 12.13 -1.51 -6.91
CA THR A 50 10.77 -1.97 -6.62
C THR A 50 10.04 -1.14 -5.56
N LEU A 51 10.77 -0.31 -4.80
CA LEU A 51 10.24 0.54 -3.72
C LEU A 51 10.10 1.98 -4.18
N ILE A 52 9.12 2.26 -5.04
CA ILE A 52 8.85 3.61 -5.52
C ILE A 52 7.75 4.26 -4.67
N ARG A 53 8.17 5.01 -3.64
CA ARG A 53 7.27 5.64 -2.65
C ARG A 53 6.14 6.44 -3.30
N LEU A 54 6.45 7.32 -4.25
CA LEU A 54 5.44 8.18 -4.88
C LEU A 54 4.37 7.37 -5.62
N SER A 55 4.79 6.37 -6.40
CA SER A 55 3.89 5.46 -7.09
C SER A 55 3.00 4.70 -6.11
N PHE A 56 3.58 4.19 -5.02
CA PHE A 56 2.83 3.51 -3.97
C PHE A 56 1.80 4.43 -3.31
N THR A 57 2.23 5.59 -2.79
CA THR A 57 1.35 6.58 -2.14
C THR A 57 0.15 6.96 -3.03
N ASN A 58 0.37 7.20 -4.32
CA ASN A 58 -0.74 7.50 -5.24
C ASN A 58 -1.75 6.35 -5.32
N THR A 59 -1.27 5.11 -5.47
CA THR A 59 -2.15 3.94 -5.56
C THR A 59 -2.81 3.58 -4.23
N SER A 60 -2.13 3.80 -3.11
CA SER A 60 -2.61 3.56 -1.75
C SER A 60 -3.78 4.49 -1.41
N LYS A 61 -3.62 5.80 -1.71
CA LYS A 61 -4.69 6.80 -1.53
C LYS A 61 -5.89 6.52 -2.42
N GLU A 62 -5.68 6.13 -3.68
CA GLU A 62 -6.76 5.71 -4.58
C GLU A 62 -7.52 4.49 -4.02
N LEU A 63 -6.79 3.49 -3.51
CA LEU A 63 -7.40 2.31 -2.88
C LEU A 63 -8.20 2.70 -1.63
N HIS A 64 -7.65 3.54 -0.74
CA HIS A 64 -8.36 4.06 0.43
C HIS A 64 -9.66 4.75 0.02
N GLN A 65 -9.56 5.76 -0.87
CA GLN A 65 -10.70 6.57 -1.31
C GLN A 65 -11.81 5.72 -1.93
N ASN A 66 -11.46 4.71 -2.73
CA ASN A 66 -12.43 3.89 -3.46
C ASN A 66 -12.87 2.64 -2.67
N SER A 67 -12.34 2.40 -1.47
CA SER A 67 -12.69 1.20 -0.71
C SER A 67 -12.78 1.41 0.81
N PHE A 68 -11.82 0.89 1.58
CA PHE A 68 -11.89 0.84 3.05
C PHE A 68 -12.03 2.21 3.71
N GLY A 69 -11.59 3.30 3.07
CA GLY A 69 -11.76 4.67 3.54
C GLY A 69 -13.23 5.14 3.60
N GLN A 70 -14.16 4.38 3.00
CA GLN A 70 -15.60 4.65 3.09
C GLN A 70 -16.23 4.11 4.38
N GLY A 71 -15.50 3.35 5.21
CA GLY A 71 -15.99 2.81 6.49
C GLY A 71 -15.33 3.50 7.67
N LYS A 72 -16.13 3.97 8.64
CA LYS A 72 -15.62 4.75 9.79
C LYS A 72 -14.75 3.92 10.74
N ASP A 73 -15.05 2.64 10.88
CA ASP A 73 -14.40 1.75 11.86
C ASP A 73 -13.52 0.68 11.20
N ILE A 74 -13.10 0.90 9.94
CA ILE A 74 -12.23 -0.06 9.25
C ILE A 74 -10.79 0.14 9.69
N ILE A 75 -10.16 -0.92 10.19
CA ILE A 75 -8.73 -0.92 10.56
C ILE A 75 -7.93 -1.54 9.42
N THR A 76 -6.85 -0.86 9.01
CA THR A 76 -5.92 -1.37 7.99
C THR A 76 -4.50 -1.50 8.52
N VAL A 77 -3.84 -2.60 8.17
CA VAL A 77 -2.44 -2.87 8.50
C VAL A 77 -1.68 -3.17 7.22
N GLY A 78 -0.70 -2.34 6.87
CA GLY A 78 0.22 -2.65 5.76
C GLY A 78 1.43 -3.40 6.26
N GLU A 79 1.67 -4.60 5.75
CA GLU A 79 2.97 -5.24 5.90
C GLU A 79 3.91 -4.73 4.81
N MET A 80 5.14 -4.39 5.22
CA MET A 80 6.12 -3.70 4.39
C MET A 80 7.34 -4.61 4.18
N SER A 81 7.69 -4.88 2.92
CA SER A 81 8.84 -5.74 2.59
C SER A 81 10.19 -5.20 3.10
N SER A 82 10.32 -3.88 3.12
CA SER A 82 11.43 -3.08 3.65
C SER A 82 11.01 -1.61 3.58
N THR A 83 11.17 -0.87 4.66
CA THR A 83 10.83 0.56 4.69
C THR A 83 11.63 1.28 5.77
N SER A 84 11.77 2.60 5.65
CA SER A 84 12.28 3.45 6.72
C SER A 84 11.15 3.82 7.68
N ILE A 85 11.49 4.13 8.94
CA ILE A 85 10.52 4.65 9.92
C ILE A 85 9.85 5.91 9.39
N THR A 86 10.61 6.82 8.75
CA THR A 86 10.07 8.04 8.15
C THR A 86 8.98 7.75 7.12
N ASN A 87 9.21 6.80 6.22
CA ASN A 87 8.19 6.42 5.24
C ASN A 87 6.97 5.79 5.91
N SER A 88 7.19 4.94 6.92
CA SER A 88 6.10 4.32 7.67
C SER A 88 5.21 5.33 8.37
N ILE A 89 5.80 6.37 8.98
CA ILE A 89 5.05 7.47 9.61
C ILE A 89 4.13 8.14 8.60
N GLU A 90 4.63 8.40 7.40
CA GLU A 90 3.84 9.03 6.33
C GLU A 90 2.66 8.14 5.91
N TYR A 91 2.88 6.83 5.70
CA TYR A 91 1.81 5.91 5.29
C TYR A 91 0.71 5.74 6.33
N THR A 92 1.01 5.99 7.61
CA THR A 92 0.05 5.85 8.71
C THR A 92 -0.47 7.17 9.24
N ARG A 93 -0.02 8.30 8.68
CA ARG A 93 -0.49 9.61 9.12
C ARG A 93 -1.97 9.74 8.74
N PRO A 94 -2.90 10.01 9.68
CA PRO A 94 -4.33 10.03 9.37
C PRO A 94 -4.73 11.01 8.25
N GLN A 95 -4.01 12.13 8.12
CA GLN A 95 -4.23 13.15 7.10
C GLN A 95 -3.87 12.67 5.68
N GLU A 96 -3.04 11.63 5.54
CA GLU A 96 -2.66 11.10 4.24
C GLU A 96 -3.73 10.19 3.65
N HIS A 97 -4.67 9.70 4.46
CA HIS A 97 -5.75 8.81 4.00
C HIS A 97 -5.21 7.58 3.27
N GLU A 98 -4.26 6.87 3.91
CA GLU A 98 -3.60 5.68 3.38
C GLU A 98 -3.87 4.44 4.24
N LEU A 99 -3.11 4.23 5.31
CA LEU A 99 -3.24 3.07 6.20
C LEU A 99 -3.42 3.49 7.66
N SER A 100 -4.02 2.63 8.48
CA SER A 100 -4.17 2.89 9.92
C SER A 100 -2.90 2.57 10.71
N MET A 101 -2.20 1.50 10.30
CA MET A 101 -0.99 1.00 10.95
C MET A 101 -0.07 0.30 9.94
N TYR A 102 1.20 0.12 10.29
CA TYR A 102 2.14 -0.72 9.55
C TYR A 102 2.72 -1.82 10.43
N LEU A 103 3.14 -2.91 9.80
CA LEU A 103 3.93 -3.97 10.40
C LEU A 103 5.33 -3.96 9.77
N LEU A 104 6.35 -3.83 10.60
CA LEU A 104 7.76 -3.87 10.20
C LEU A 104 8.43 -5.08 10.83
N PHE A 105 9.22 -5.80 10.02
CA PHE A 105 10.12 -6.85 10.48
C PHE A 105 11.54 -6.30 10.48
N THR A 106 12.07 -6.03 11.67
CA THR A 106 13.51 -5.83 11.87
C THR A 106 14.12 -7.19 12.13
N ILE A 107 15.06 -7.60 11.28
CA ILE A 107 15.96 -8.74 11.54
C ILE A 107 17.16 -8.19 12.31
#